data_AF-A0A5D4GQ83-F1
#
_entry.id   AF-A0A5D4GQ83-F1
#
_cell.length_a   1.000
_cell.length_b   1.000
_cell.length_c   1.000
_cell.angle_alpha   90.00
_cell.angle_beta   90.00
_cell.angle_gamma   90.00
#
_symmetry.space_group_name_H-M   'P 1'
#
loop_
_entity.id
_entity.type
_entity.pdbx_description
1 polymer ?
#
loop_
_entity_poly.entity_id
_entity_poly.type
_entity_poly.pdbx_seq_one_letter_code
_entity_poly.pdbx_strand_id
1 'polypeptide(L)' 'MINDKRGLAMRIVAGLLVGILIGALAALALSVAATWIFDISQMEGAYAMGVAFFYMPAGALIGGIAGAIFASTR' A
#
# COMPACT_ATOMS: atom_id res chain seq x y z
N MET A 1 5.02 -35.23 -2.15
CA MET A 1 4.33 -34.37 -1.16
C MET A 1 5.17 -33.19 -0.62
N ILE A 2 6.43 -32.96 -1.05
CA ILE A 2 7.27 -31.86 -0.51
C ILE A 2 7.04 -30.49 -1.21
N ASN A 3 6.36 -30.45 -2.37
CA ASN A 3 6.25 -29.23 -3.19
C ASN A 3 5.14 -28.24 -2.80
N ASP A 4 4.18 -28.64 -1.97
CA ASP A 4 2.96 -27.85 -1.74
C ASP A 4 3.22 -26.62 -0.85
N LYS A 5 4.05 -26.79 0.19
CA LYS A 5 4.38 -25.72 1.15
C LYS A 5 5.17 -24.58 0.52
N ARG A 6 6.04 -24.89 -0.45
CA ARG A 6 6.83 -23.88 -1.17
C ARG A 6 5.96 -23.06 -2.11
N GLY A 7 5.01 -23.69 -2.78
CA GLY A 7 4.04 -22.99 -3.63
C GLY A 7 3.19 -22.00 -2.85
N LEU A 8 2.66 -22.41 -1.70
CA LEU A 8 1.89 -21.53 -0.81
C LEU A 8 2.73 -20.34 -0.31
N ALA A 9 3.96 -20.59 0.15
CA ALA A 9 4.83 -19.52 0.63
C ALA A 9 5.11 -18.47 -0.46
N MET A 10 5.39 -18.90 -1.69
CA MET A 10 5.63 -17.99 -2.81
C MET A 10 4.38 -17.16 -3.16
N ARG A 11 3.18 -17.75 -3.08
CA ARG A 11 1.92 -17.02 -3.30
C ARG A 11 1.70 -15.95 -2.23
N ILE A 12 1.96 -16.27 -0.96
CA ILE A 12 1.84 -15.31 0.14
C ILE A 12 2.82 -14.16 -0.03
N VAL A 13 4.08 -14.44 -0.38
CA VAL A 13 5.09 -13.40 -0.65
C VAL A 13 4.67 -12.54 -1.83
N ALA A 14 4.20 -13.14 -2.94
CA ALA A 14 3.71 -12.39 -4.09
C ALA A 14 2.51 -11.50 -3.71
N GLY A 15 1.55 -12.03 -2.95
CA GLY A 15 0.40 -11.28 -2.44
C GLY A 15 0.82 -10.12 -1.54
N LEU A 16 1.79 -10.33 -0.65
CA LEU A 16 2.36 -9.29 0.20
C LEU A 16 3.01 -8.18 -0.62
N LEU A 17 3.84 -8.51 -1.61
CA LEU A 17 4.53 -7.53 -2.46
C LEU A 17 3.54 -6.71 -3.30
N VAL A 18 2.55 -7.36 -3.91
CA VAL A 18 1.49 -6.69 -4.66
C VAL A 18 0.65 -5.80 -3.72
N GLY A 19 0.31 -6.31 -2.53
CA GLY A 19 -0.41 -5.57 -1.51
C GLY A 19 0.33 -4.31 -1.05
N ILE A 20 1.65 -4.41 -0.82
CA ILE A 20 2.51 -3.27 -0.48
C ILE A 20 2.41 -2.18 -1.54
N LEU A 21 2.56 -2.55 -2.81
CA LEU A 21 2.51 -1.60 -3.92
C LEU A 21 1.15 -0.93 -4.02
N ILE A 22 0.08 -1.73 -4.00
CA ILE A 22 -1.30 -1.20 -4.11
C ILE A 22 -1.61 -0.29 -2.92
N GLY A 23 -1.27 -0.70 -1.70
CA GLY A 23 -1.51 0.08 -0.48
C GLY A 23 -0.75 1.40 -0.46
N ALA A 24 0.52 1.40 -0.87
CA ALA A 24 1.32 2.61 -1.00
C ALA A 24 0.72 3.57 -2.04
N LEU A 25 0.39 3.05 -3.23
CA LEU A 25 -0.19 3.84 -4.31
C LEU A 25 -1.56 4.40 -3.93
N ALA A 26 -2.38 3.65 -3.20
CA ALA A 26 -3.67 4.12 -2.70
C ALA A 26 -3.49 5.27 -1.69
N ALA A 27 -2.57 5.15 -0.74
CA ALA A 27 -2.29 6.22 0.23
C ALA A 27 -1.76 7.48 -0.47
N LEU A 28 -0.90 7.33 -1.48
CA LEU A 28 -0.42 8.44 -2.29
C LEU A 28 -1.58 9.10 -3.07
N ALA A 29 -2.41 8.29 -3.74
CA ALA A 29 -3.55 8.79 -4.50
C ALA A 29 -4.56 9.54 -3.61
N LEU A 30 -4.83 9.04 -2.39
CA LEU A 30 -5.68 9.71 -1.41
C LEU A 30 -5.05 11.02 -0.91
N SER A 31 -3.73 11.04 -0.69
CA SER A 31 -3.02 12.25 -0.28
C SER A 31 -3.06 13.32 -1.38
N VAL A 32 -2.89 12.91 -2.64
CA VAL A 32 -3.05 13.82 -3.79
C VAL A 32 -4.50 14.27 -3.93
N ALA A 33 -5.48 13.37 -3.83
CA ALA A 33 -6.90 13.73 -3.91
C ALA A 33 -7.29 14.74 -2.82
N ALA A 34 -6.73 14.63 -1.62
CA ALA A 34 -6.97 15.56 -0.52
C ALA A 34 -6.58 17.01 -0.87
N THR A 35 -5.52 17.23 -1.67
CA THR A 35 -5.14 18.60 -2.06
C THR A 35 -6.23 19.27 -2.89
N TRP A 36 -6.92 18.51 -3.74
CA TRP A 36 -8.02 19.00 -4.56
C TRP A 36 -9.32 19.16 -3.76
N ILE A 37 -9.60 18.24 -2.82
CA ILE A 37 -10.83 18.25 -2.02
C ILE A 37 -10.83 19.40 -1.01
N PHE A 38 -9.68 19.71 -0.41
CA PHE A 38 -9.54 20.72 0.63
C PHE A 38 -9.00 22.06 0.12
N ASP A 39 -8.91 22.24 -1.21
CA ASP A 39 -8.43 23.45 -1.88
C ASP A 39 -7.06 23.92 -1.35
N ILE A 40 -6.17 22.95 -1.08
CA ILE A 40 -4.83 23.19 -0.56
C ILE A 40 -3.99 23.78 -1.69
N SER A 41 -3.41 24.95 -1.47
CA SER A 41 -2.55 25.57 -2.47
C SER A 41 -1.30 24.73 -2.74
N GLN A 42 -0.71 24.86 -3.92
CA GLN A 42 0.53 24.11 -4.26
C GLN A 42 1.67 24.36 -3.27
N MET A 43 1.73 25.56 -2.69
CA MET A 43 2.74 25.92 -1.70
C MET A 43 2.51 25.16 -0.38
N GLU A 44 1.26 25.09 0.10
CA GLU A 44 0.90 24.32 1.29
C GLU A 44 1.03 22.81 1.05
N GLY A 45 0.69 22.34 -0.15
CA GLY A 45 0.87 20.95 -0.57
C GLY A 45 2.33 20.52 -0.55
N ALA A 46 3.26 21.39 -0.96
CA ALA A 46 4.70 21.13 -0.89
C ALA A 46 5.19 20.94 0.56
N TYR A 47 4.69 21.74 1.50
CA TYR A 47 4.97 21.55 2.94
C TYR A 47 4.29 20.29 3.50
N ALA A 48 3.10 19.95 2.99
CA ALA A 48 2.35 18.76 3.38
C ALA A 48 2.88 17.46 2.75
N MET A 49 3.88 17.51 1.86
CA MET A 49 4.50 16.31 1.29
C MET A 49 5.03 15.34 2.36
N GLY A 50 5.49 15.86 3.50
CA GLY A 50 5.87 15.02 4.65
C GLY A 50 4.74 14.13 5.15
N VAL A 51 3.49 14.61 5.07
CA VAL A 51 2.29 13.87 5.45
C VAL A 51 2.03 12.72 4.47
N ALA A 52 2.16 12.98 3.17
CA ALA A 52 2.03 11.93 2.15
C ALA A 52 3.11 10.85 2.31
N PHE A 53 4.37 11.25 2.54
CA PHE A 53 5.47 10.31 2.81
C PHE A 53 5.33 9.56 4.13
N PHE A 54 4.66 10.14 5.12
CA PHE A 54 4.36 9.47 6.38
C PHE A 54 3.26 8.40 6.22
N TYR A 55 2.19 8.71 5.47
CA TYR A 55 1.08 7.78 5.28
C TYR A 55 1.32 6.70 4.23
N MET A 56 2.23 6.92 3.28
CA MET A 56 2.53 5.92 2.25
C MET A 56 3.10 4.60 2.82
N PRO A 57 4.04 4.60 3.79
CA PRO A 57 4.43 3.39 4.53
C PRO A 57 3.29 2.72 5.28
N ALA A 58 2.37 3.50 5.88
CA ALA A 58 1.21 2.94 6.59
C ALA A 58 0.27 2.24 5.61
N GLY A 59 -0.02 2.86 4.46
CA GLY A 59 -0.79 2.25 3.38
C GLY A 59 -0.12 0.98 2.85
N ALA A 60 1.20 1.02 2.64
CA ALA A 60 1.98 -0.14 2.21
C ALA A 60 1.88 -1.31 3.20
N LEU A 61 1.98 -1.03 4.50
CA LEU A 61 1.87 -2.05 5.54
C LEU A 61 0.47 -2.69 5.55
N ILE A 62 -0.59 -1.88 5.54
CA ILE A 62 -1.98 -2.35 5.52
C ILE A 62 -2.23 -3.18 4.26
N GLY A 63 -1.83 -2.67 3.09
CA GLY A 63 -1.99 -3.35 1.82
C GLY A 63 -1.21 -4.67 1.76
N GLY A 64 0.02 -4.69 2.26
CA GLY A 64 0.85 -5.90 2.33
C GLY A 64 0.23 -6.99 3.20
N ILE A 65 -0.29 -6.62 4.37
CA ILE A 65 -1.00 -7.55 5.26
C ILE A 65 -2.26 -8.08 4.58
N ALA A 66 -3.08 -7.20 4.00
CA ALA A 66 -4.30 -7.60 3.30
C ALA A 66 -3.99 -8.53 2.10
N GLY A 67 -2.96 -8.22 1.33
CA GLY A 67 -2.52 -9.02 0.19
C GLY A 67 -1.98 -10.40 0.60
N ALA A 68 -1.24 -10.48 1.71
CA ALA A 68 -0.77 -11.74 2.28
C ALA A 68 -1.94 -12.62 2.77
N ILE A 69 -2.92 -12.03 3.45
CA ILE A 69 -4.14 -12.73 3.93
C ILE A 69 -4.98 -13.21 2.74
N PHE A 70 -5.15 -12.38 1.71
CA PHE A 70 -5.88 -12.78 0.52
C PHE A 70 -5.19 -13.93 -0.22
N ALA A 71 -3.86 -13.89 -0.33
CA ALA A 71 -3.10 -14.95 -0.97
C ALA A 71 -3.03 -16.25 -0.15
N SER A 72 -3.16 -16.18 1.18
CA SER A 72 -3.20 -17.38 2.04
C SER A 72 -4.55 -18.09 2.06
N THR A 73 -5.63 -17.39 1.68
CA THR A 73 -7.00 -17.93 1.61
C THR A 73 -7.38 -18.53 0.26
N ARG A 74 -6.48 -18.45 -0.73
CA ARG A 74 -6.68 -18.92 -2.12
C ARG A 74 -5.72 -20.06 -2.43
#